data_AF-A0A3P7JC86-F1
#
_entry.id   AF-A0A3P7JC86-F1
#
_cell.length_a   1.000
_cell.length_b   1.000
_cell.length_c   1.000
_cell.angle_alpha   90.00
_cell.angle_beta   90.00
_cell.angle_gamma   90.00
#
_symmetry.space_group_name_H-M   'P 1'
#
loop_
_entity.id
_entity.type
_entity.pdbx_description
1 polymer ?
#
loop_
_entity_poly.entity_id
_entity_poly.type
_entity_poly.pdbx_seq_one_letter_code
_entity_poly.pdbx_strand_id
1 'polypeptide(L)'
;MYDGMCEESFRSLIREELQCLSKLERDQKLRECFVNRTNALRDEDPALPLEQCDKRGMCKCRLNGYVYDPESKKCLDIDECDTLEPGCSQKCVNHPGSYECICDPSFFRLDKDNKTCVRIDRDPMWLFFAHGQSIWNISLSGGSFELQKAGLQKTAVLDIDVAERRIYYADVGSNSIERLNLDGTFPH
;
A
#
# COMPACT_ATOMS: atom_id res chain seq x y z
N MET A 1 34.03 12.04 23.68
CA MET A 1 33.61 10.94 24.58
C MET A 1 32.15 10.66 24.31
N TYR A 2 31.86 9.82 23.33
CA TYR A 2 30.63 9.02 23.20
C TYR A 2 31.00 7.92 22.21
N ASP A 3 31.38 6.78 22.77
CA ASP A 3 31.67 5.55 22.06
C ASP A 3 30.91 4.43 22.78
N GLY A 4 30.35 3.50 22.02
CA GLY A 4 29.80 2.23 22.54
C GLY A 4 28.32 2.20 22.92
N MET A 5 27.40 2.23 21.94
CA MET A 5 26.03 1.69 22.12
C MET A 5 25.44 1.08 20.83
N CYS A 6 26.26 0.49 19.94
CA CYS A 6 25.75 -0.12 18.70
C CYS A 6 26.38 -1.49 18.33
N GLU A 7 26.74 -2.32 19.32
CA GLU A 7 27.24 -3.69 19.02
C GLU A 7 26.63 -4.85 19.85
N GLU A 8 25.86 -4.60 20.91
CA GLU A 8 25.35 -5.69 21.75
C GLU A 8 23.95 -6.22 21.37
N SER A 9 23.16 -5.45 20.60
CA SER A 9 21.78 -5.88 20.24
C SER A 9 21.74 -6.89 19.08
N PHE A 10 22.78 -6.94 18.24
CA PHE A 10 22.79 -7.80 17.04
C PHE A 10 23.23 -9.25 17.35
N ARG A 11 24.00 -9.46 18.42
CA ARG A 11 24.55 -10.78 18.78
C ARG A 11 23.56 -11.69 19.51
N SER A 12 22.48 -11.17 20.11
CA SER A 12 21.44 -12.03 20.72
C SER A 12 20.43 -12.54 19.68
N LEU A 13 20.10 -11.72 18.66
CA LEU A 13 19.18 -12.09 17.58
C LEU A 13 19.71 -13.25 16.73
N ILE A 14 21.00 -13.26 16.39
CA ILE A 14 21.62 -14.33 15.58
C ILE A 14 21.76 -15.65 16.38
N ARG A 15 21.83 -15.60 17.71
CA ARG A 15 21.95 -16.81 18.55
C ARG A 15 20.64 -17.58 18.66
N GLU A 16 19.49 -16.91 18.55
CA GLU A 16 18.16 -17.55 18.58
C GLU A 16 17.72 -18.10 17.21
N GLU A 17 18.12 -17.47 16.10
CA GLU A 17 17.86 -17.98 14.74
C GLU A 17 18.56 -19.33 14.47
N LEU A 18 19.82 -19.49 14.92
CA LEU A 18 20.60 -20.71 14.72
C LEU A 18 20.07 -21.92 15.49
N GLN A 19 19.31 -21.70 16.57
CA GLN A 19 18.69 -22.80 17.32
C GLN A 19 17.44 -23.36 16.63
N CYS A 20 16.79 -22.56 15.77
CA CYS A 20 15.65 -22.99 14.96
C CYS A 20 16.11 -23.73 13.68
N LEU A 21 17.15 -23.24 13.00
CA LEU A 21 17.68 -23.87 11.78
C LEU A 21 18.32 -25.24 12.03
N SER A 22 18.89 -25.48 13.22
CA SER A 22 19.47 -26.81 13.56
C SER A 22 18.43 -27.93 13.78
N LYS A 23 17.14 -27.59 13.89
CA LYS A 23 16.04 -28.56 14.07
C LYS A 23 15.24 -28.82 12.79
N LEU A 24 15.46 -28.05 11.72
CA LEU A 24 14.74 -28.16 10.45
C LEU A 24 15.22 -29.30 9.54
N GLU A 25 16.37 -29.92 9.81
CA GLU A 25 16.87 -31.03 8.97
C GLU A 25 16.28 -32.41 9.31
N ARG A 26 15.35 -32.54 10.27
CA ARG A 26 14.91 -33.88 10.72
C ARG A 26 13.43 -34.19 10.77
N ASP A 27 12.52 -33.27 10.44
CA ASP A 27 11.10 -33.66 10.36
C ASP A 27 10.34 -32.89 9.27
N GLN A 28 9.83 -33.65 8.30
CA GLN A 28 9.14 -33.17 7.11
C GLN A 28 7.65 -32.85 7.38
N LYS A 29 7.33 -32.23 8.52
CA LYS A 29 5.97 -31.82 8.89
C LYS A 29 5.98 -30.44 9.55
N LEU A 30 5.64 -29.43 8.74
CA LEU A 30 5.47 -28.03 9.14
C LEU A 30 4.41 -27.92 10.26
N ARG A 31 4.84 -27.54 11.47
CA ARG A 31 4.03 -26.76 12.41
C ARG A 31 4.86 -25.54 12.78
N GLU A 32 4.27 -24.38 12.56
CA GLU A 32 4.85 -23.06 12.76
C GLU A 32 5.42 -22.91 14.18
N CYS A 33 6.64 -22.38 14.29
CA CYS A 33 7.24 -22.03 15.56
C CYS A 33 6.57 -20.76 16.10
N PHE A 34 5.76 -20.89 17.16
CA PHE A 34 5.23 -19.75 17.89
C PHE A 34 6.29 -19.16 18.83
N VAL A 35 6.52 -17.84 18.73
CA VAL A 35 7.37 -17.06 19.65
C VAL A 35 6.49 -16.57 20.79
N ASN A 36 6.81 -16.96 22.03
CA ASN A 36 6.09 -16.52 23.23
C ASN A 36 6.27 -15.01 23.46
N ARG A 37 5.23 -14.20 23.18
CA ARG A 37 5.05 -12.89 23.80
C ARG A 37 3.94 -12.97 24.83
N THR A 38 4.25 -12.56 26.06
CA THR A 38 3.28 -12.32 27.13
C THR A 38 2.38 -11.12 26.78
N ASN A 39 1.34 -11.38 26.01
CA ASN A 39 0.11 -10.59 25.96
C ASN A 39 -1.00 -11.54 25.55
N ALA A 40 -2.04 -11.65 26.37
CA ALA A 40 -3.21 -12.49 26.12
C ALA A 40 -4.01 -11.98 24.92
N LEU A 41 -3.56 -12.30 23.71
CA LEU A 41 -4.43 -12.48 22.57
C LEU A 41 -5.03 -13.89 22.74
N ARG A 42 -6.36 -14.00 22.68
CA ARG A 42 -7.03 -15.29 22.77
C ARG A 42 -6.54 -16.13 21.58
N ASP A 43 -5.66 -17.09 21.84
CA ASP A 43 -5.37 -18.15 20.87
C ASP A 43 -6.68 -18.91 20.64
N GLU A 44 -7.28 -18.65 19.48
CA GLU A 44 -8.37 -19.43 18.93
C GLU A 44 -7.89 -20.88 18.81
N ASP A 45 -8.37 -21.77 19.69
CA ASP A 45 -7.97 -23.19 19.67
C ASP A 45 -8.30 -23.80 18.30
N PRO A 46 -7.29 -24.17 17.47
CA PRO A 46 -7.52 -24.66 16.12
C PRO A 46 -8.16 -26.05 16.07
N ALA A 47 -8.35 -26.70 17.22
CA ALA A 47 -9.02 -28.00 17.33
C ALA A 47 -10.56 -27.90 17.46
N LEU A 48 -11.13 -26.70 17.68
CA LEU A 48 -12.59 -26.54 17.83
C LEU A 48 -13.28 -26.34 16.46
N PRO A 49 -14.43 -27.01 16.22
CA PRO A 49 -15.22 -26.80 15.01
C PRO A 49 -15.55 -25.32 14.76
N LEU A 50 -15.61 -24.92 13.49
CA LEU A 50 -15.99 -23.56 13.11
C LEU A 50 -17.50 -23.35 13.27
N GLU A 51 -18.29 -24.40 13.04
CA GLU A 51 -19.73 -24.38 13.09
C GLU A 51 -20.21 -24.50 14.54
N GLN A 52 -21.02 -23.54 14.98
CA GLN A 52 -21.67 -23.55 16.28
C GLN A 52 -23.19 -23.55 16.10
N CYS A 53 -23.81 -24.68 16.43
CA CYS A 53 -25.25 -24.86 16.33
C CYS A 53 -25.90 -24.92 17.72
N ASP A 54 -27.03 -24.23 17.88
CA ASP A 54 -27.86 -24.38 19.07
C ASP A 54 -28.73 -25.64 19.00
N LYS A 55 -29.42 -25.95 20.11
CA LYS A 55 -30.34 -27.11 20.19
C LYS A 55 -31.56 -26.98 19.27
N ARG A 56 -31.81 -25.80 18.70
CA ARG A 56 -32.92 -25.50 17.79
C ARG A 56 -32.50 -25.66 16.33
N GLY A 57 -31.23 -26.00 16.06
CA GLY A 57 -30.69 -26.16 14.72
C GLY A 57 -30.27 -24.84 14.06
N MET A 58 -30.21 -23.74 14.81
CA MET A 58 -29.65 -22.48 14.31
C MET A 58 -28.13 -22.54 14.43
N CYS A 59 -27.45 -22.50 13.29
CA CYS A 59 -26.00 -22.55 13.21
C CYS A 59 -25.41 -21.21 12.80
N LYS A 60 -24.22 -20.91 13.33
CA LYS A 60 -23.41 -19.75 12.97
C LYS A 60 -21.94 -20.13 12.98
N CYS A 61 -21.11 -19.28 12.38
CA CYS A 61 -19.67 -19.43 12.44
C CYS A 61 -19.12 -18.84 13.74
N ARG A 62 -18.17 -19.57 14.34
CA ARG A 62 -17.44 -19.19 15.54
C ARG A 62 -16.49 -18.03 15.26
N LEU A 63 -15.81 -18.10 14.11
CA LEU A 63 -14.86 -17.10 13.63
C LEU A 63 -15.55 -16.06 12.75
N ASN A 64 -15.02 -14.83 12.78
CA ASN A 64 -15.35 -13.80 11.79
C ASN A 64 -14.67 -14.13 10.44
N GLY A 65 -15.12 -13.49 9.36
CA GLY A 65 -14.62 -13.78 8.00
C GLY A 65 -15.19 -15.08 7.42
N TYR A 66 -16.18 -15.70 8.08
CA TYR A 66 -16.88 -16.87 7.59
C TYR A 66 -18.40 -16.66 7.63
N VAL A 67 -19.09 -17.26 6.66
CA VAL A 67 -20.55 -17.30 6.58
C VAL A 67 -21.02 -18.75 6.64
N TYR A 68 -22.06 -19.00 7.44
CA TYR A 68 -22.64 -20.34 7.52
C TYR A 68 -23.51 -20.60 6.29
N ASP A 69 -23.19 -21.66 5.55
CA ASP A 69 -23.98 -22.13 4.42
C ASP A 69 -24.93 -23.26 4.87
N PRO A 70 -26.26 -23.07 4.80
CA PRO A 70 -27.24 -24.09 5.16
C PRO A 70 -27.22 -25.34 4.28
N GLU A 71 -26.79 -25.23 3.01
CA GLU A 71 -26.79 -26.36 2.07
C GLU A 71 -25.65 -27.33 2.38
N SER A 72 -24.41 -26.82 2.47
CA SER A 72 -23.24 -27.62 2.83
C SER A 72 -23.13 -27.90 4.33
N LYS A 73 -23.90 -27.18 5.17
CA LYS A 73 -23.84 -27.20 6.64
C LYS A 73 -22.45 -26.88 7.19
N LYS A 74 -21.73 -25.99 6.50
CA LYS A 74 -20.37 -25.60 6.82
C LYS A 74 -20.23 -24.09 6.87
N CYS A 75 -19.23 -23.64 7.60
CA CYS A 75 -18.74 -22.28 7.49
C CYS A 75 -17.84 -22.16 6.26
N LEU A 76 -18.25 -21.32 5.33
CA LEU A 76 -17.49 -20.96 4.15
C LEU A 76 -16.76 -19.64 4.40
N ASP A 77 -15.55 -19.58 3.91
CA ASP A 77 -14.76 -18.35 3.91
C ASP A 77 -15.49 -17.25 3.12
N ILE A 78 -15.47 -16.03 3.64
CA ILE A 78 -15.97 -14.86 2.92
C ILE A 78 -14.79 -14.33 2.13
N ASP A 79 -14.84 -14.43 0.80
CA ASP A 79 -13.82 -13.78 -0.02
C ASP A 79 -14.08 -12.27 -0.06
N GLU A 80 -13.40 -11.51 0.80
CA GLU A 80 -13.56 -10.06 0.81
C GLU A 80 -13.00 -9.39 -0.46
N CYS A 81 -12.12 -10.06 -1.21
CA CYS A 81 -11.56 -9.56 -2.45
C CYS A 81 -12.52 -9.67 -3.64
N ASP A 82 -13.47 -10.61 -3.61
CA ASP A 82 -14.54 -10.78 -4.61
C ASP A 82 -15.80 -9.96 -4.28
N THR A 83 -15.75 -9.11 -3.26
CA THR A 83 -16.85 -8.19 -2.95
C THR A 83 -16.87 -6.99 -3.91
N LEU A 84 -18.03 -6.32 -3.98
CA LEU A 84 -18.20 -5.14 -4.85
C LEU A 84 -17.24 -3.99 -4.49
N GLU A 85 -16.83 -3.90 -3.23
CA GLU A 85 -15.92 -2.87 -2.70
C GLU A 85 -14.93 -3.54 -1.73
N PRO A 86 -13.85 -4.17 -2.22
CA PRO A 86 -12.88 -4.93 -1.41
C PRO A 86 -12.18 -4.12 -0.31
N GLY A 87 -12.27 -2.80 -0.39
CA GLY A 87 -11.69 -1.87 0.59
C GLY A 87 -10.17 -1.72 0.50
N CYS A 88 -9.46 -2.51 -0.32
CA CYS A 88 -8.05 -2.30 -0.62
C CYS A 88 -7.87 -1.24 -1.71
N SER A 89 -6.94 -0.31 -1.50
CA SER A 89 -6.58 0.71 -2.50
C SER A 89 -5.81 0.18 -3.70
N GLN A 90 -5.11 -0.95 -3.53
CA GLN A 90 -4.34 -1.63 -4.56
C GLN A 90 -4.71 -3.12 -4.57
N LYS A 91 -3.76 -4.02 -4.33
CA LYS A 91 -3.99 -5.46 -4.45
C LYS A 91 -4.66 -6.00 -3.18
N CYS A 92 -5.69 -6.83 -3.36
CA CYS A 92 -6.30 -7.63 -2.29
C CYS A 92 -5.85 -9.09 -2.42
N VAL A 93 -5.58 -9.75 -1.30
CA VAL A 93 -5.30 -11.19 -1.23
C VAL A 93 -6.20 -11.79 -0.15
N ASN A 94 -7.09 -12.70 -0.57
CA ASN A 94 -7.98 -13.40 0.32
C ASN A 94 -7.25 -14.53 1.04
N HIS A 95 -7.55 -14.70 2.33
CA HIS A 95 -7.04 -15.77 3.18
C HIS A 95 -8.19 -16.37 3.99
N PRO A 96 -8.09 -17.62 4.47
CA PRO A 96 -9.15 -18.19 5.30
C PRO A 96 -9.45 -17.36 6.57
N GLY A 97 -10.60 -16.71 6.61
CA GLY A 97 -11.13 -15.89 7.70
C GLY A 97 -10.66 -14.44 7.72
N SER A 98 -9.91 -13.99 6.71
CA SER A 98 -9.37 -12.63 6.64
C SER A 98 -8.81 -12.30 5.26
N TYR A 99 -8.48 -11.05 5.01
CA TYR A 99 -7.76 -10.66 3.80
C TYR A 99 -6.62 -9.70 4.17
N GLU A 100 -5.68 -9.56 3.24
CA GLU A 100 -4.65 -8.54 3.34
C GLU A 100 -4.62 -7.65 2.09
N CYS A 101 -4.35 -6.37 2.32
CA CYS A 101 -4.10 -5.41 1.25
C CYS A 101 -2.59 -5.25 1.05
N ILE A 102 -2.15 -5.35 -0.20
CA ILE A 102 -0.75 -5.26 -0.60
C ILE A 102 -0.55 -4.04 -1.50
N CYS A 103 0.47 -3.24 -1.20
CA CYS A 103 0.90 -2.11 -2.00
C CYS A 103 2.07 -2.48 -2.90
N ASP A 104 2.21 -1.80 -4.05
CA ASP A 104 3.45 -1.84 -4.85
C ASP A 104 4.61 -1.31 -4.00
N PRO A 105 5.55 -2.18 -3.62
CA PRO A 105 6.62 -1.82 -2.69
C PRO A 105 7.63 -0.83 -3.29
N SER A 106 7.59 -0.60 -4.61
CA SER A 106 8.51 0.30 -5.30
C SER A 106 8.23 1.78 -4.97
N PHE A 107 6.96 2.13 -4.75
CA PHE A 107 6.54 3.53 -4.57
C PHE A 107 5.59 3.75 -3.39
N PHE A 108 4.97 2.70 -2.87
CA PHE A 108 3.90 2.79 -1.87
C PHE A 108 4.15 1.91 -0.65
N ARG A 109 3.58 2.32 0.48
CA ARG A 109 3.49 1.54 1.71
C ARG A 109 2.06 1.51 2.20
N LEU A 110 1.73 0.46 2.96
CA LEU A 110 0.43 0.35 3.61
C LEU A 110 0.29 1.41 4.72
N ASP A 111 -0.86 2.04 4.81
CA ASP A 111 -1.20 3.00 5.85
C ASP A 111 -1.77 2.31 7.10
N LYS A 112 -2.02 3.09 8.16
CA LYS A 112 -2.47 2.60 9.47
C LYS A 112 -3.84 1.91 9.44
N ASP A 113 -4.63 2.13 8.40
CA ASP A 113 -5.92 1.48 8.20
C ASP A 113 -5.81 0.07 7.60
N ASN A 114 -4.58 -0.40 7.29
CA ASN A 114 -4.27 -1.66 6.63
C ASN A 114 -4.95 -1.84 5.26
N LYS A 115 -5.34 -0.75 4.60
CA LYS A 115 -6.13 -0.76 3.37
C LYS A 115 -5.62 0.22 2.32
N THR A 116 -5.21 1.39 2.79
CA THR A 116 -4.80 2.50 1.93
C THR A 116 -3.30 2.45 1.68
N CYS A 117 -2.90 2.55 0.42
CA CYS A 117 -1.53 2.62 -0.02
C CYS A 117 -1.14 4.08 -0.17
N VAL A 118 -0.15 4.51 0.60
CA VAL A 118 0.36 5.88 0.58
C VAL A 118 1.75 5.91 -0.02
N ARG A 119 2.06 6.96 -0.78
CA ARG A 119 3.38 7.15 -1.39
C ARG A 119 4.47 7.17 -0.32
N ILE A 120 5.60 6.54 -0.64
CA ILE A 120 6.79 6.51 0.23
C ILE A 120 7.53 7.84 0.16
N ASP A 121 7.67 8.39 -1.04
CA ASP A 121 8.31 9.68 -1.24
C ASP A 121 7.48 10.82 -0.62
N ARG A 122 8.15 11.96 -0.41
CA ARG A 122 7.53 13.19 0.11
C ARG A 122 7.48 14.29 -0.94
N ASP A 123 7.71 13.93 -2.20
CA ASP A 123 7.73 14.91 -3.27
C ASP A 123 6.32 15.44 -3.47
N PRO A 124 6.15 16.78 -3.52
CA PRO A 124 4.85 17.36 -3.72
C PRO A 124 4.25 16.87 -5.04
N MET A 125 2.94 16.69 -5.05
CA MET A 125 2.23 16.43 -6.29
C MET A 125 1.69 17.75 -6.83
N TRP A 126 2.05 18.03 -8.08
CA TRP A 126 1.56 19.18 -8.83
C TRP A 126 0.73 18.71 -10.02
N LEU A 127 -0.38 19.39 -10.25
CA LEU A 127 -1.09 19.32 -11.52
C LEU A 127 -0.64 20.51 -12.37
N PHE A 128 -0.03 20.23 -13.51
CA PHE A 128 0.27 21.24 -14.52
C PHE A 128 -0.83 21.27 -15.56
N PHE A 129 -1.25 22.46 -15.96
CA PHE A 129 -2.26 22.60 -17.00
C PHE A 129 -2.04 23.88 -17.83
N ALA A 130 -2.43 23.78 -19.10
CA ALA A 130 -2.42 24.87 -20.05
C ALA A 130 -3.81 25.45 -20.14
N HIS A 131 -3.94 26.78 -20.09
CA HIS A 131 -5.21 27.46 -20.27
C HIS A 131 -5.03 28.79 -20.98
N GLY A 132 -5.56 28.90 -22.20
CA GLY A 132 -5.51 30.11 -23.01
C GLY A 132 -4.11 30.48 -23.47
N GLN A 133 -3.47 31.41 -22.75
CA GLN A 133 -2.17 32.00 -23.08
C GLN A 133 -1.11 31.74 -22.00
N SER A 134 -1.39 30.78 -21.11
CA SER A 134 -0.53 30.50 -19.97
C SER A 134 -0.52 29.03 -19.57
N ILE A 135 0.53 28.66 -18.83
CA ILE A 135 0.75 27.37 -18.20
C ILE A 135 0.83 27.62 -16.69
N TRP A 136 0.14 26.77 -15.93
CA TRP A 136 -0.02 26.89 -14.48
C TRP A 136 0.34 25.58 -13.80
N ASN A 137 0.74 25.68 -12.53
CA ASN A 137 0.77 24.55 -11.60
C ASN A 137 -0.24 24.78 -10.47
N ILE A 138 -0.72 23.69 -9.87
CA ILE A 138 -1.46 23.72 -8.61
C ILE A 138 -1.06 22.52 -7.77
N SER A 139 -0.88 22.69 -6.46
CA SER A 139 -0.72 21.54 -5.56
C SER A 139 -2.04 20.77 -5.44
N LEU A 140 -1.97 19.45 -5.32
CA LEU A 140 -3.18 18.64 -5.15
C LEU A 140 -3.90 18.89 -3.81
N SER A 141 -3.27 19.56 -2.85
CA SER A 141 -3.91 20.07 -1.63
C SER A 141 -4.67 21.38 -1.86
N GLY A 142 -4.57 21.99 -3.04
CA GLY A 142 -5.18 23.27 -3.39
C GLY A 142 -4.55 24.49 -2.71
N GLY A 143 -3.44 24.31 -1.99
CA GLY A 143 -2.81 25.36 -1.18
C GLY A 143 -1.83 26.26 -1.95
N SER A 144 -1.43 25.88 -3.16
CA SER A 144 -0.51 26.65 -4.00
C SER A 144 -0.99 26.62 -5.44
N PHE A 145 -1.02 27.80 -6.07
CA PHE A 145 -1.44 28.01 -7.45
C PHE A 145 -0.46 29.00 -8.09
N GLU A 146 0.37 28.54 -9.02
CA GLU A 146 1.48 29.33 -9.53
C GLU A 146 1.49 29.38 -11.06
N LEU A 147 1.77 30.57 -11.59
CA LEU A 147 1.99 30.80 -13.00
C LEU A 147 3.38 30.30 -13.39
N GLN A 148 3.44 29.35 -14.32
CA GLN A 148 4.71 28.81 -14.82
C GLN A 148 5.17 29.54 -16.09
N LYS A 149 4.23 29.89 -16.97
CA LYS A 149 4.52 30.61 -18.21
C LYS A 149 3.33 31.44 -18.65
N ALA A 150 3.61 32.66 -19.09
CA ALA A 150 2.64 33.54 -19.73
C ALA A 150 3.15 34.03 -21.10
N GLY A 151 2.24 34.68 -21.84
CA GLY A 151 2.55 35.31 -23.13
C GLY A 151 2.61 34.33 -24.29
N LEU A 152 1.92 33.20 -24.17
CA LEU A 152 1.77 32.23 -25.25
C LEU A 152 0.64 32.68 -26.17
N GLN A 153 0.74 32.42 -27.47
CA GLN A 153 -0.31 32.84 -28.41
C GLN A 153 -1.55 31.95 -28.27
N LYS A 154 -1.35 30.64 -28.18
CA LYS A 154 -2.40 29.67 -27.87
C LYS A 154 -1.80 28.37 -27.36
N THR A 155 -1.97 28.10 -26.07
CA THR A 155 -1.53 26.84 -25.49
C THR A 155 -2.44 25.70 -25.90
N ALA A 156 -1.85 24.58 -26.32
CA ALA A 156 -2.63 23.41 -26.72
C ALA A 156 -2.28 22.15 -25.95
N VAL A 157 -0.99 21.82 -25.82
CA VAL A 157 -0.55 20.52 -25.28
C VAL A 157 0.70 20.68 -24.43
N LEU A 158 0.80 19.84 -23.39
CA LEU A 158 1.89 19.78 -22.41
C LEU A 158 2.35 18.33 -22.25
N ASP A 159 3.65 18.14 -22.02
CA ASP A 159 4.23 16.89 -21.56
C ASP A 159 5.36 17.16 -20.54
N ILE A 160 5.66 16.20 -19.68
CA ILE A 160 6.55 16.40 -18.53
C ILE A 160 7.57 15.26 -18.44
N ASP A 161 8.84 15.63 -18.39
CA ASP A 161 9.92 14.74 -17.99
C ASP A 161 10.26 14.98 -16.52
N VAL A 162 9.77 14.09 -15.66
CA VAL A 162 9.98 14.17 -14.21
C VAL A 162 11.45 13.89 -13.85
N ALA A 163 12.13 13.01 -14.59
CA ALA A 163 13.51 12.62 -14.31
C ALA A 163 14.49 13.75 -14.65
N GLU A 164 14.31 14.40 -15.81
CA GLU A 164 15.14 15.55 -16.22
C GLU A 164 14.63 16.89 -15.70
N ARG A 165 13.52 16.89 -14.97
CA ARG A 165 12.84 18.07 -14.43
C ARG A 165 12.47 19.12 -15.49
N ARG A 166 11.81 18.70 -16.57
CA ARG A 166 11.41 19.57 -17.69
C ARG A 166 9.93 19.48 -18.04
N ILE A 167 9.36 20.59 -18.50
CA ILE A 167 8.03 20.67 -19.10
C ILE A 167 8.23 21.03 -20.57
N TYR A 168 7.63 20.26 -21.46
CA TYR A 168 7.56 20.52 -22.89
C TYR A 168 6.15 20.99 -23.24
N TYR A 169 6.05 22.02 -24.08
CA TYR A 169 4.74 22.55 -24.48
C TYR A 169 4.72 22.95 -25.95
N ALA A 170 3.53 22.82 -26.54
CA ALA A 170 3.24 23.31 -27.88
C ALA A 170 2.41 24.61 -27.80
N ASP A 171 2.97 25.69 -28.34
CA ASP A 171 2.23 26.93 -28.63
C ASP A 171 1.79 26.90 -30.09
N VAL A 172 0.50 26.64 -30.28
CA VAL A 172 -0.10 26.47 -31.61
C VAL A 172 -0.27 27.81 -32.32
N GLY A 173 -0.38 28.91 -31.58
CA GLY A 173 -0.49 30.23 -32.21
C GLY A 173 0.83 30.68 -32.83
N SER A 174 1.96 30.42 -32.15
CA SER A 174 3.31 30.71 -32.67
C SER A 174 3.86 29.62 -33.58
N ASN A 175 3.22 28.44 -33.64
CA ASN A 175 3.71 27.26 -34.33
C ASN A 175 5.11 26.82 -33.81
N SER A 176 5.29 26.82 -32.48
CA SER A 176 6.53 26.41 -31.81
C SER A 176 6.31 25.31 -30.77
N ILE A 177 7.36 24.52 -30.56
CA ILE A 177 7.48 23.59 -29.42
C ILE A 177 8.65 24.09 -28.58
N GLU A 178 8.40 24.32 -27.31
CA GLU A 178 9.34 24.92 -26.36
C GLU A 178 9.40 24.10 -25.08
N ARG A 179 10.34 24.46 -24.20
CA ARG A 179 10.53 23.79 -22.92
C ARG A 179 10.88 24.77 -21.81
N LEU A 180 10.49 24.45 -20.59
CA LEU A 180 10.93 25.10 -19.36
C LEU A 180 11.35 24.04 -18.32
N ASN A 181 12.08 24.46 -17.29
CA ASN A 181 12.37 23.63 -16.12
C ASN A 181 11.10 23.49 -15.25
N LEU A 182 10.99 22.41 -14.48
CA LEU A 182 9.83 22.14 -13.61
C LEU A 182 9.55 23.24 -12.56
N ASP A 183 10.54 24.08 -12.26
CA ASP A 183 10.43 25.22 -11.33
C ASP A 183 9.99 26.53 -12.02
N GLY A 184 9.71 26.50 -13.33
CA GLY A 184 9.31 27.68 -14.10
C GLY A 184 10.46 28.38 -14.82
N THR A 185 11.72 27.99 -14.57
CA THR A 185 12.89 28.68 -15.14
C THR A 185 13.21 28.20 -16.56
N PHE A 186 13.88 29.03 -17.37
CA PHE A 186 14.35 28.60 -18.69
C PHE A 186 15.65 27.78 -18.56
N PRO A 187 15.81 26.69 -19.33
CA PRO A 187 17.08 25.98 -19.39
C PRO A 187 18.16 26.89 -19.98
N HIS A 188 19.30 26.98 -19.31
CA HIS A 188 20.51 27.64 -19.80
C HIS A 188 21.13 26.92 -20.99
#